data_AF-A0A521KVX1-F1
#
_entry.id   AF-A0A521KVX1-F1
#
_cell.length_a   1.000
_cell.length_b   1.000
_cell.length_c   1.000
_cell.angle_alpha   90.00
_cell.angle_beta   90.00
_cell.angle_gamma   90.00
#
_symmetry.space_group_name_H-M   'P 1'
#
loop_
_entity.id
_entity.type
_entity.pdbx_description
1 polymer ?
#
loop_
_entity_poly.entity_id
_entity_poly.type
_entity_poly.pdbx_seq_one_letter_code
_entity_poly.pdbx_strand_id
1 'polypeptide(L)'
;MSLALLLAPLAMQSPSVGASCVDCHAELVASYRATGMARALGAIEPGELAGLAPVRAADGAGAWQLGDGAHGPRIRWLPAHADSARVVERALAFAIGAGRLDRSYVELRRGAREDAPSYWHFAALERVAHGASHAAALAPWASIDSSAALGPALTAECLA
;
A
#
# COMPACT_ATOMS: atom_id res chain seq x y z
N MET A 1 -22.83 -1.53 38.99
CA MET A 1 -21.44 -1.85 38.63
C MET A 1 -21.44 -2.43 37.23
N SER A 2 -21.14 -1.62 36.22
CA SER A 2 -21.20 -2.02 34.81
C SER A 2 -19.86 -2.61 34.40
N LEU A 3 -19.88 -3.87 33.97
CA LEU A 3 -18.72 -4.62 33.50
C LEU A 3 -18.46 -4.23 32.03
N ALA A 4 -17.43 -3.43 31.77
CA ALA A 4 -16.99 -3.14 30.42
C ALA A 4 -16.17 -4.34 29.90
N LEU A 5 -16.75 -5.12 28.99
CA LEU A 5 -16.01 -6.09 28.20
C LEU A 5 -15.07 -5.34 27.24
N LEU A 6 -13.77 -5.44 27.50
CA LEU A 6 -12.72 -5.07 26.56
C LEU A 6 -12.66 -6.14 25.45
N LEU A 7 -13.33 -5.88 24.32
CA LEU A 7 -13.06 -6.59 23.08
C LEU A 7 -11.68 -6.17 22.56
N ALA A 8 -10.67 -6.97 22.84
CA ALA A 8 -9.38 -6.84 22.18
C ALA A 8 -9.56 -7.14 20.67
N PRO A 9 -9.06 -6.28 19.77
CA PRO A 9 -9.11 -6.58 18.35
C PRO A 9 -8.22 -7.80 18.09
N LEU A 10 -8.82 -8.89 17.61
CA LEU A 10 -8.08 -10.00 17.04
C LEU A 10 -7.32 -9.47 15.82
N ALA A 11 -6.02 -9.26 15.98
CA ALA A 11 -5.13 -9.05 14.84
C ALA A 11 -5.17 -10.34 14.00
N MET A 12 -5.86 -10.28 12.85
CA MET A 12 -5.76 -11.33 11.85
C MET A 12 -4.31 -11.39 11.39
N GLN A 13 -3.56 -12.36 11.91
CA GLN A 13 -2.24 -12.70 11.38
C GLN A 13 -2.47 -13.36 10.02
N SER A 14 -2.14 -12.64 8.94
CA SER A 14 -2.09 -13.24 7.61
C SER A 14 -1.16 -14.46 7.65
N PRO A 15 -1.54 -15.58 7.01
CA PRO A 15 -0.70 -16.76 6.96
C PRO A 15 0.66 -16.38 6.39
N SER A 16 1.73 -16.83 7.06
CA SER A 16 3.10 -16.56 6.61
C SER A 16 3.26 -17.00 5.16
N VAL A 17 3.93 -16.20 4.33
CA VAL A 17 4.21 -16.51 2.92
C VAL A 17 4.68 -17.97 2.76
N GLY A 18 3.99 -18.75 1.94
CA GLY A 18 4.28 -20.17 1.70
C GLY A 18 3.86 -21.15 2.82
N ALA A 19 2.95 -20.75 3.72
CA ALA A 19 2.48 -21.62 4.82
C ALA A 19 1.90 -22.96 4.35
N SER A 20 1.10 -22.95 3.27
CA SER A 20 0.55 -24.18 2.67
C SER A 20 1.59 -25.02 1.91
N CYS A 21 2.77 -24.45 1.65
CA CYS A 21 3.81 -25.08 0.83
C CYS A 21 4.92 -25.70 1.68
N VAL A 22 5.03 -25.33 2.97
CA VAL A 22 6.18 -25.72 3.81
C VAL A 22 6.23 -27.23 4.07
N ASP A 23 5.07 -27.89 4.09
CA ASP A 23 4.98 -29.34 4.34
C ASP A 23 5.63 -30.17 3.24
N CYS A 24 5.60 -29.69 1.99
CA CYS A 24 6.16 -30.39 0.83
C CYS A 24 7.47 -29.78 0.32
N HIS A 25 7.73 -28.50 0.59
CA HIS A 25 8.81 -27.72 -0.04
C HIS A 25 9.59 -26.87 0.98
N ALA A 26 9.88 -27.43 2.15
CA ALA A 26 10.50 -26.71 3.26
C ALA A 26 11.74 -25.88 2.88
N GLU A 27 12.67 -26.45 2.10
CA GLU A 27 13.91 -25.76 1.68
C GLU A 27 13.64 -24.61 0.70
N LEU A 28 12.73 -24.79 -0.26
CA LEU A 28 12.33 -23.74 -1.21
C LEU A 28 11.61 -22.61 -0.50
N VAL A 29 10.70 -22.94 0.42
CA VAL A 29 9.99 -21.97 1.24
C VAL A 29 10.97 -21.21 2.15
N ALA A 30 11.95 -21.88 2.75
CA ALA A 30 12.99 -21.24 3.54
C ALA A 30 13.86 -20.29 2.70
N SER A 31 14.29 -20.73 1.52
CA SER A 31 15.06 -19.92 0.57
C SER A 31 14.27 -18.70 0.08
N TYR A 32 13.01 -18.90 -0.29
CA TYR A 32 12.13 -17.81 -0.72
C TYR A 32 11.87 -16.80 0.40
N ARG A 33 11.57 -17.26 1.62
CA ARG A 33 11.43 -16.40 2.82
C ARG A 33 12.69 -15.61 3.15
N ALA A 34 13.86 -16.14 2.78
CA ALA A 34 15.14 -15.43 2.92
C ALA A 34 15.35 -14.34 1.85
N THR A 35 14.52 -14.26 0.81
CA THR A 35 14.59 -13.16 -0.18
C THR A 35 14.00 -11.85 0.35
N GLY A 36 14.40 -10.72 -0.25
CA GLY A 36 13.80 -9.43 0.04
C GLY A 36 12.31 -9.37 -0.34
N MET A 37 11.90 -10.12 -1.37
CA MET A 37 10.53 -10.13 -1.89
C MET A 37 9.54 -10.75 -0.90
N ALA A 38 9.87 -11.91 -0.35
CA ALA A 38 9.00 -12.58 0.62
C ALA A 38 8.85 -11.81 1.94
N ARG A 39 9.82 -10.95 2.28
CA ARG A 39 9.77 -10.07 3.45
C ARG A 39 8.99 -8.78 3.23
N ALA A 40 8.60 -8.47 2.00
CA ALA A 40 7.97 -7.21 1.67
C ALA A 40 6.61 -7.32 0.98
N LEU A 41 6.17 -8.53 0.63
CA LEU A 41 4.76 -8.84 0.48
C LEU A 41 4.13 -8.99 1.87
N GLY A 42 3.25 -8.07 2.25
CA GLY A 42 2.58 -8.16 3.54
C GLY A 42 1.93 -6.87 3.97
N ALA A 43 1.38 -6.88 5.19
CA ALA A 43 0.78 -5.70 5.79
C ALA A 43 1.75 -4.51 5.79
N ILE A 44 1.17 -3.32 5.78
CA ILE A 44 1.92 -2.08 6.01
C ILE A 44 2.06 -1.93 7.53
N GLU A 45 3.29 -1.81 8.01
CA GLU A 45 3.55 -1.76 9.45
C GLU A 45 3.16 -0.39 10.03
N PRO A 46 2.68 -0.32 11.29
CA PRO A 46 2.39 0.95 11.95
C PRO A 46 3.60 1.91 11.92
N GLY A 47 3.38 3.16 11.52
CA GLY A 47 4.43 4.17 11.43
C GLY A 47 5.39 4.01 10.24
N GLU A 48 5.20 3.01 9.36
CA GLU A 48 6.00 2.86 8.15
C GLU A 48 5.89 4.05 7.20
N LEU A 49 4.72 4.70 7.19
CA LEU A 49 4.41 5.85 6.34
C LEU A 49 4.67 7.19 7.04
N ALA A 50 5.11 7.17 8.31
CA ALA A 50 5.28 8.39 9.09
C ALA A 50 6.42 9.26 8.54
N GLY A 51 6.15 10.57 8.43
CA GLY A 51 7.15 11.56 8.02
C GLY A 51 7.49 11.57 6.53
N LEU A 52 6.79 10.80 5.69
CA LEU A 52 7.00 10.84 4.24
C LEU A 52 6.48 12.17 3.65
N ALA A 53 7.33 12.84 2.88
CA ALA A 53 6.96 14.03 2.15
C ALA A 53 5.93 13.71 1.04
N PRO A 54 4.97 14.62 0.75
CA PRO A 54 4.09 14.47 -0.40
C PRO A 54 4.86 14.45 -1.72
N VAL A 55 4.40 13.62 -2.66
CA VAL A 55 4.96 13.47 -4.00
C VAL A 55 4.18 14.33 -4.96
N ARG A 56 4.81 15.36 -5.50
CA ARG A 56 4.16 16.27 -6.47
C ARG A 56 3.90 15.53 -7.79
N ALA A 57 2.72 15.74 -8.36
CA ALA A 57 2.47 15.35 -9.73
C ALA A 57 3.27 16.24 -10.69
N ALA A 58 3.73 15.68 -11.81
CA ALA A 58 4.58 16.39 -12.77
C ALA A 58 3.85 17.55 -13.46
N ASP A 59 2.52 17.44 -13.62
CA ASP A 59 1.66 18.50 -14.16
C ASP A 59 1.40 19.66 -13.18
N GLY A 60 1.85 19.53 -11.93
CA GLY A 60 1.62 20.52 -10.89
C GLY A 60 0.18 20.58 -10.38
N ALA A 61 -0.72 19.69 -10.81
CA ALA A 61 -2.13 19.70 -10.42
C ALA A 61 -2.35 19.37 -8.94
N GLY A 62 -1.35 18.76 -8.30
CA GLY A 62 -1.42 18.40 -6.89
C GLY A 62 -0.24 17.57 -6.41
N ALA A 63 -0.46 16.88 -5.30
CA ALA A 63 0.48 15.94 -4.72
C ALA A 63 -0.22 14.73 -4.14
N TRP A 64 0.43 13.58 -4.22
CA TRP A 64 0.04 12.39 -3.50
C TRP A 64 0.72 12.32 -2.13
N GLN A 65 -0.02 11.96 -1.09
CA GLN A 65 0.50 11.81 0.26
C GLN A 65 0.15 10.42 0.80
N LEU A 66 1.18 9.67 1.19
CA LEU A 66 1.05 8.45 1.99
C LEU A 66 1.02 8.84 3.47
N GLY A 67 0.24 8.12 4.26
CA GLY A 67 0.25 8.30 5.71
C GLY A 67 -0.71 7.39 6.44
N ASP A 68 -0.70 7.49 7.76
CA ASP A 68 -1.64 6.78 8.62
C ASP A 68 -2.94 7.58 8.77
N GLY A 69 -4.07 6.88 8.72
CA GLY A 69 -5.41 7.40 8.97
C GLY A 69 -6.09 6.78 10.17
N ALA A 70 -7.28 7.28 10.51
CA ALA A 70 -8.03 6.82 11.67
C ALA A 70 -8.38 5.32 11.62
N HIS A 71 -8.42 4.74 10.41
CA HIS A 71 -8.73 3.34 10.16
C HIS A 71 -7.58 2.59 9.48
N GLY A 72 -6.34 3.08 9.62
CA GLY A 72 -5.15 2.46 9.05
C GLY A 72 -4.51 3.24 7.90
N PRO A 73 -3.55 2.62 7.18
CA PRO A 73 -2.73 3.27 6.17
C PRO A 73 -3.55 3.71 4.95
N ARG A 74 -3.18 4.86 4.37
CA ARG A 74 -3.94 5.52 3.30
C ARG A 74 -3.04 6.27 2.34
N ILE A 75 -3.59 6.50 1.15
CA ILE A 75 -3.09 7.44 0.15
C ILE A 75 -4.12 8.54 -0.06
N ARG A 76 -3.64 9.79 -0.15
CA ARG A 76 -4.47 10.98 -0.36
C ARG A 76 -3.96 11.80 -1.54
N TRP A 77 -4.89 12.24 -2.40
CA TRP A 77 -4.65 13.28 -3.39
C TRP A 77 -4.89 14.65 -2.76
N LEU A 78 -3.88 15.53 -2.84
CA LEU A 78 -3.91 16.91 -2.39
C LEU A 78 -3.92 17.81 -3.64
N PRO A 79 -5.08 18.37 -4.03
CA PRO A 79 -5.14 19.29 -5.16
C PRO A 79 -4.31 20.54 -4.88
N ALA A 80 -3.64 21.08 -5.91
CA ALA A 80 -2.80 22.26 -5.76
C ALA A 80 -3.63 23.53 -5.46
N HIS A 81 -4.89 23.57 -5.92
CA HIS A 81 -5.80 24.70 -5.74
C HIS A 81 -7.12 24.21 -5.13
N ALA A 82 -7.70 24.98 -4.21
CA ALA A 82 -8.92 24.58 -3.49
C ALA A 82 -10.13 24.34 -4.41
N ASP A 83 -10.16 25.02 -5.57
CA ASP A 83 -11.21 24.86 -6.59
C ASP A 83 -10.93 23.74 -7.60
N SER A 84 -9.73 23.15 -7.57
CA SER A 84 -9.38 21.98 -8.37
C SER A 84 -9.76 20.70 -7.62
N ALA A 85 -10.21 19.67 -8.36
CA ALA A 85 -10.60 18.32 -7.94
C ALA A 85 -10.63 18.01 -6.42
N ARG A 86 -11.78 17.53 -5.91
CA ARG A 86 -11.96 17.13 -4.51
C ARG A 86 -10.82 16.25 -4.00
N VAL A 87 -10.37 16.50 -2.76
CA VAL A 87 -9.45 15.60 -2.02
C VAL A 87 -9.99 14.17 -2.08
N VAL A 88 -9.15 13.28 -2.61
CA VAL A 88 -9.47 11.86 -2.72
C VAL A 88 -8.63 11.10 -1.70
N GLU A 89 -9.26 10.33 -0.81
CA GLU A 89 -8.57 9.46 0.14
C GLU A 89 -8.94 8.00 -0.13
N ARG A 90 -7.95 7.10 -0.11
CA ARG A 90 -8.11 5.66 -0.33
C ARG A 90 -7.32 4.88 0.70
N ALA A 91 -7.88 3.76 1.15
CA ALA A 91 -7.20 2.84 2.05
C ALA A 91 -6.12 2.06 1.27
N LEU A 92 -4.96 1.88 1.89
CA LEU A 92 -3.94 0.96 1.41
C LEU A 92 -4.18 -0.40 2.04
N ALA A 93 -4.17 -1.43 1.22
CA ALA A 93 -4.52 -2.78 1.63
C ALA A 93 -3.28 -3.60 2.01
N PHE A 94 -2.20 -3.52 1.21
CA PHE A 94 -0.89 -4.09 1.54
C PHE A 94 0.20 -3.40 0.73
N ALA A 95 1.45 -3.79 0.98
CA ALA A 95 2.61 -3.38 0.19
C ALA A 95 3.28 -4.60 -0.45
N ILE A 96 3.92 -4.36 -1.60
CA ILE A 96 4.69 -5.32 -2.40
C ILE A 96 6.08 -4.71 -2.57
N GLY A 97 7.17 -5.48 -2.42
CA GLY A 97 8.50 -4.89 -2.55
C GLY A 97 9.66 -5.82 -2.26
N ALA A 98 10.88 -5.28 -2.26
CA ALA A 98 12.10 -5.95 -1.80
C ALA A 98 12.61 -5.33 -0.47
N GLY A 99 11.97 -5.68 0.64
CA GLY A 99 12.22 -5.08 1.97
C GLY A 99 11.45 -3.77 2.22
N ARG A 100 11.75 -3.09 3.34
CA ARG A 100 11.01 -1.88 3.81
C ARG A 100 11.29 -0.61 2.99
N LEU A 101 12.25 -0.64 2.08
CA LEU A 101 12.85 0.53 1.40
C LEU A 101 12.66 0.51 -0.12
N ASP A 102 11.93 -0.48 -0.61
CA ASP A 102 11.58 -0.65 -2.03
C ASP A 102 10.20 -1.28 -2.08
N ARG A 103 9.22 -0.57 -1.51
CA ARG A 103 7.83 -1.02 -1.43
C ARG A 103 6.95 -0.15 -2.29
N SER A 104 6.23 -0.78 -3.20
CA SER A 104 5.06 -0.22 -3.83
C SER A 104 3.82 -0.59 -3.02
N TYR A 105 2.78 0.26 -3.07
CA TYR A 105 1.59 0.09 -2.26
C TYR A 105 0.40 -0.34 -3.12
N VAL A 106 -0.54 -1.07 -2.54
CA VAL A 106 -1.79 -1.45 -3.21
C VAL A 106 -2.94 -0.75 -2.49
N GLU A 107 -3.73 0.03 -3.23
CA GLU A 107 -4.94 0.66 -2.73
C GLU A 107 -6.17 -0.23 -2.96
N LEU A 108 -7.15 -0.13 -2.06
CA LEU A 108 -8.47 -0.73 -2.25
C LEU A 108 -9.42 0.30 -2.85
N ARG A 109 -9.92 0.04 -4.06
CA ARG A 109 -10.94 0.87 -4.72
C ARG A 109 -12.28 0.17 -4.65
N ARG A 110 -13.29 0.88 -4.15
CA ARG A 110 -14.69 0.45 -4.28
C ARG A 110 -15.16 0.74 -5.70
N GLY A 111 -15.96 -0.15 -6.25
CA GLY A 111 -16.63 0.08 -7.52
C GLY A 111 -17.43 1.38 -7.50
N ALA A 112 -17.55 2.04 -8.67
CA ALA A 112 -18.23 3.32 -8.77
C ALA A 112 -19.74 3.24 -8.50
N ARG A 113 -20.30 2.02 -8.54
CA ARG A 113 -21.69 1.71 -8.21
C ARG A 113 -21.70 0.74 -7.03
N GLU A 114 -22.80 0.72 -6.30
CA GLU A 114 -22.95 -0.08 -5.08
C GLU A 114 -22.87 -1.61 -5.35
N ASP A 115 -23.23 -2.02 -6.56
CA ASP A 115 -23.15 -3.40 -7.07
C ASP A 115 -21.80 -3.74 -7.71
N ALA A 116 -20.95 -2.75 -7.96
CA ALA A 116 -19.66 -2.98 -8.59
C ALA A 116 -18.64 -3.52 -7.58
N PRO A 117 -17.89 -4.58 -7.93
CA PRO A 117 -16.95 -5.21 -7.01
C PRO A 117 -15.86 -4.23 -6.60
N SER A 118 -15.37 -4.39 -5.37
CA SER A 118 -14.12 -3.73 -4.97
C SER A 118 -12.96 -4.39 -5.70
N TYR A 119 -12.01 -3.59 -6.11
CA TYR A 119 -10.81 -4.05 -6.81
C TYR A 119 -9.56 -3.46 -6.17
N TRP A 120 -8.48 -4.19 -6.34
CA TRP A 120 -7.17 -3.84 -5.84
C TRP A 120 -6.48 -3.06 -6.93
N HIS A 121 -5.76 -2.02 -6.56
CA HIS A 121 -5.18 -1.13 -7.54
C HIS A 121 -3.78 -0.75 -7.11
N PHE A 122 -2.82 -0.77 -8.04
CA PHE A 122 -1.43 -0.54 -7.68
C PHE A 122 -1.15 0.95 -7.53
N ALA A 123 -0.98 1.41 -6.29
CA ALA A 123 -0.58 2.77 -6.01
C ALA A 123 0.87 2.95 -6.45
N ALA A 124 1.08 3.82 -7.42
CA ALA A 124 2.38 4.04 -8.04
C ALA A 124 3.30 4.91 -7.19
N LEU A 125 3.28 4.74 -5.87
CA LEU A 125 4.21 5.37 -4.95
C LEU A 125 5.11 4.30 -4.34
N GLU A 126 6.37 4.65 -4.23
CA GLU A 126 7.40 3.85 -3.58
C GLU A 126 8.01 4.61 -2.43
N ARG A 127 8.30 3.91 -1.34
CA ARG A 127 9.16 4.47 -0.29
C ARG A 127 10.60 4.32 -0.72
N VAL A 128 11.32 5.42 -0.86
CA VAL A 128 12.75 5.47 -1.19
C VAL A 128 13.52 5.95 0.04
N ALA A 129 14.65 5.31 0.32
CA ALA A 129 15.54 5.71 1.40
C ALA A 129 16.90 6.15 0.85
N HIS A 130 17.42 7.26 1.36
CA HIS A 130 18.77 7.73 1.08
C HIS A 130 19.45 8.13 2.40
N GLY A 131 20.36 7.28 2.89
CA GLY A 131 20.95 7.44 4.22
C GLY A 131 19.90 7.36 5.33
N ALA A 132 19.83 8.40 6.19
CA ALA A 132 18.81 8.52 7.24
C ALA A 132 17.49 9.14 6.76
N SER A 133 17.42 9.59 5.51
CA SER A 133 16.22 10.23 4.95
C SER A 133 15.30 9.20 4.29
N HIS A 134 14.00 9.40 4.46
CA HIS A 134 12.95 8.61 3.82
C HIS A 134 12.03 9.55 3.05
N ALA A 135 11.73 9.20 1.81
CA ALA A 135 10.80 9.91 0.97
C ALA A 135 9.84 8.93 0.31
N ALA A 136 8.66 9.43 -0.07
CA ALA A 136 7.87 8.77 -1.09
C ALA A 136 8.33 9.28 -2.46
N ALA A 137 8.32 8.43 -3.47
CA ALA A 137 8.55 8.77 -4.87
C ALA A 137 7.49 8.10 -5.73
N LEU A 138 7.31 8.56 -6.97
CA LEU A 138 6.53 7.79 -7.94
C LEU A 138 7.34 6.56 -8.34
N ALA A 139 6.67 5.41 -8.46
CA ALA A 139 7.25 4.23 -9.06
C ALA A 139 7.78 4.58 -10.47
N PRO A 140 8.93 4.04 -10.91
CA PRO A 140 9.59 4.48 -12.13
C PRO A 140 8.70 4.53 -13.37
N TRP A 141 7.79 3.57 -13.53
CA TRP A 141 6.87 3.53 -14.68
C TRP A 141 5.78 4.62 -14.61
N ALA A 142 5.34 5.03 -13.42
CA ALA A 142 4.39 6.13 -13.23
C ALA A 142 5.05 7.51 -13.19
N SER A 143 6.37 7.56 -13.02
CA SER A 143 7.13 8.81 -13.16
C SER A 143 7.17 9.31 -14.62
N ILE A 144 6.95 8.43 -15.59
CA ILE A 144 6.94 8.73 -17.03
C ILE A 144 5.63 9.41 -17.45
N ASP A 145 4.53 9.10 -16.77
CA ASP A 145 3.24 9.78 -16.92
C ASP A 145 2.50 9.78 -15.58
N SER A 146 2.80 10.79 -14.74
CA SER A 146 2.16 10.93 -13.43
C SER A 146 0.69 11.39 -13.51
N SER A 147 0.22 11.73 -14.72
CA SER A 147 -1.15 12.15 -15.01
C SER A 147 -2.04 11.00 -15.47
N ALA A 148 -1.44 9.92 -15.97
CA ALA A 148 -2.12 8.66 -16.18
C ALA A 148 -2.74 8.20 -14.86
N ALA A 149 -3.94 7.63 -14.95
CA ALA A 149 -4.51 6.93 -13.82
C ALA A 149 -3.43 6.00 -13.27
N LEU A 150 -3.16 6.12 -11.96
CA LEU A 150 -2.33 5.15 -11.25
C LEU A 150 -2.83 3.77 -11.72
N GLY A 151 -1.92 2.95 -12.24
CA GLY A 151 -1.95 1.50 -12.52
C GLY A 151 -3.17 0.79 -13.15
N PRO A 152 -2.99 -0.49 -13.53
CA PRO A 152 -4.10 -1.40 -13.81
C PRO A 152 -4.70 -1.96 -12.51
N ALA A 153 -5.99 -2.33 -12.56
CA ALA A 153 -6.63 -3.07 -11.47
C ALA A 153 -6.05 -4.48 -11.38
N LEU A 154 -5.66 -4.89 -10.17
CA LEU A 154 -5.38 -6.27 -9.82
C LEU A 154 -6.70 -6.95 -9.47
N THR A 155 -6.94 -8.10 -10.11
CA THR A 155 -8.08 -8.96 -9.80
C THR A 155 -7.68 -10.03 -8.79
N ALA A 156 -8.64 -10.75 -8.22
CA ALA A 156 -8.35 -11.82 -7.25
C ALA A 156 -7.45 -12.90 -7.87
N GLU A 157 -7.58 -13.14 -9.18
CA GLU A 157 -6.77 -14.07 -9.97
C GLU A 157 -5.30 -13.62 -10.07
N CYS A 158 -5.00 -12.33 -9.93
CA CYS A 158 -3.62 -11.84 -9.90
C CYS A 158 -2.89 -12.15 -8.58
N LEU A 159 -3.62 -12.54 -7.53
CA LEU A 159 -3.11 -12.77 -6.17
C LEU A 159 -3.15 -14.25 -5.73
N ALA A 160 -3.69 -15.13 -6.58
CA ALA A 160 -3.82 -16.57 -6.35
C ALA A 160 -2.61 -17.34 -6.91
#